data_AF-A0A7S4MX99-F1
#
_entry.id   AF-A0A7S4MX99-F1
#
_cell.length_a   1.000
_cell.length_b   1.000
_cell.length_c   1.000
_cell.angle_alpha   90.00
_cell.angle_beta   90.00
_cell.angle_gamma   90.00
#
_symmetry.space_group_name_H-M   'P 1'
#
loop_
_entity.id
_entity.type
_entity.pdbx_description
1 polymer ?
#
loop_
_entity_poly.entity_id
_entity_poly.type
_entity_poly.pdbx_seq_one_letter_code
_entity_poly.pdbx_strand_id
1 'polypeptide(L)'
;GEGEGEGVPPLLVKISPDLSRSEMEDVASVALEVGIDGLIVSNTSTSRPSSLISEHSSMTGGLSGAPVRDLSTAAVRTMFELTGGRVPIAGAGGVGSGRDAYDKIRAGA
;
A
#
# COMPACT_ATOMS: atom_id res chain seq x y z
N GLY A 1 8.26 -19.05 -37.27
CA GLY A 1 7.37 -19.07 -36.10
C GLY A 1 8.14 -18.40 -35.01
N GLU A 2 7.96 -17.10 -34.88
CA GLU A 2 8.72 -16.26 -33.95
C GLU A 2 7.88 -16.10 -32.68
N GLY A 3 8.54 -16.26 -31.53
CA GLY A 3 7.92 -16.43 -30.22
C GLY A 3 7.09 -15.23 -29.80
N GLU A 4 5.86 -15.50 -29.36
CA GLU A 4 5.00 -14.53 -28.72
C GLU A 4 5.54 -14.21 -27.31
N GLY A 5 6.06 -12.98 -27.16
CA GLY A 5 5.84 -12.13 -25.98
C GLY A 5 6.69 -12.31 -24.72
N GLU A 6 7.92 -11.78 -24.71
CA GLU A 6 8.47 -11.19 -23.47
C GLU A 6 8.13 -9.69 -23.47
N GLY A 7 6.96 -9.34 -22.93
CA GLY A 7 6.55 -7.95 -22.73
C GLY A 7 7.41 -7.25 -21.68
N VAL A 8 7.49 -5.92 -21.74
CA VAL A 8 8.15 -5.11 -20.70
C VAL A 8 7.47 -5.40 -19.34
N PRO A 9 8.22 -5.75 -18.27
CA PRO A 9 7.64 -6.00 -16.96
C PRO A 9 6.90 -4.78 -16.41
N PRO A 10 5.77 -4.95 -15.72
CA PRO A 10 5.01 -3.83 -15.17
C PRO A 10 5.81 -3.10 -14.08
N LEU A 11 5.80 -1.77 -14.14
CA LEU A 11 6.46 -0.88 -13.20
C LEU A 11 5.47 -0.47 -12.09
N LEU A 12 5.75 -0.92 -10.87
CA LEU A 12 4.96 -0.59 -9.69
C LEU A 12 5.74 0.29 -8.72
N VAL A 13 5.06 1.24 -8.08
CA VAL A 13 5.62 2.08 -7.01
C VAL A 13 5.06 1.64 -5.66
N LYS A 14 5.96 1.37 -4.69
CA LYS A 14 5.58 0.99 -3.33
C LYS A 14 5.67 2.19 -2.39
N ILE A 15 4.57 2.52 -1.72
CA ILE A 15 4.47 3.72 -0.88
C ILE A 15 4.42 3.38 0.62
N SER A 16 4.80 4.36 1.45
CA SER A 16 4.67 4.27 2.91
C SER A 16 3.21 4.46 3.33
N PRO A 17 2.73 3.76 4.38
CA PRO A 17 1.43 4.06 4.96
C PRO A 17 1.43 5.34 5.81
N ASP A 18 2.61 5.91 6.11
CA ASP A 18 2.77 7.09 6.97
C ASP A 18 2.68 8.41 6.19
N LEU A 19 2.40 8.38 4.89
CA LEU A 19 2.22 9.60 4.10
C LEU A 19 1.02 10.40 4.61
N SER A 20 1.19 11.71 4.67
CA SER A 20 0.08 12.64 4.83
C SER A 20 -0.85 12.58 3.62
N ARG A 21 -2.07 13.09 3.78
CA ARG A 21 -3.05 13.12 2.69
C ARG A 21 -2.56 13.93 1.48
N SER A 22 -1.90 15.07 1.71
CA SER A 22 -1.32 15.88 0.64
C SER A 22 -0.21 15.14 -0.11
N GLU A 23 0.67 14.42 0.60
CA GLU A 23 1.69 13.59 -0.06
C GLU A 23 1.09 12.45 -0.87
N MET A 24 -0.03 11.86 -0.41
CA MET A 24 -0.77 10.87 -1.19
C MET A 24 -1.43 11.48 -2.44
N GLU A 25 -1.95 12.71 -2.35
CA GLU A 25 -2.50 13.47 -3.48
C GLU A 25 -1.42 13.72 -4.54
N ASP A 26 -0.22 14.15 -4.12
CA ASP A 26 0.93 14.36 -5.01
C ASP A 26 1.33 13.05 -5.72
N VAL A 27 1.45 11.95 -4.97
CA VAL A 27 1.77 10.63 -5.54
C VAL A 27 0.70 10.18 -6.53
N ALA A 28 -0.58 10.33 -6.20
CA ALA A 28 -1.68 9.94 -7.09
C ALA A 28 -1.66 10.76 -8.39
N SER A 29 -1.42 12.07 -8.30
CA SER A 29 -1.29 12.94 -9.47
C SER A 29 -0.17 12.46 -10.40
N VAL A 30 1.03 12.22 -9.85
CA VAL A 30 2.19 11.75 -10.63
C VAL A 30 1.95 10.37 -11.22
N ALA A 31 1.37 9.44 -10.45
CA ALA A 31 1.06 8.09 -10.92
C ALA A 31 0.14 8.10 -12.15
N LEU A 32 -0.85 8.99 -12.15
CA LEU A 32 -1.78 9.17 -13.26
C LEU A 32 -1.15 9.89 -14.46
N GLU A 33 -0.30 10.88 -14.21
CA GLU A 33 0.37 11.65 -15.27
C GLU A 33 1.40 10.80 -16.02
N VAL A 34 2.21 10.04 -15.27
CA VAL A 34 3.27 9.19 -15.83
C VAL A 34 2.71 7.88 -16.41
N GLY A 35 1.58 7.41 -15.90
CA GLY A 35 0.97 6.16 -16.33
C GLY A 35 1.72 4.92 -15.82
N ILE A 36 1.98 4.86 -14.52
CA ILE A 36 2.57 3.66 -13.89
C ILE A 36 1.59 2.47 -13.96
N ASP A 37 2.12 1.24 -13.99
CA ASP A 37 1.30 0.04 -14.12
C ASP A 37 0.59 -0.36 -12.82
N GLY A 38 1.02 0.18 -11.68
CA GLY A 38 0.32 -0.02 -10.41
C GLY A 38 1.02 0.54 -9.19
N LEU A 39 0.35 0.40 -8.05
CA LEU A 39 0.84 0.79 -6.73
C LEU A 39 0.90 -0.43 -5.79
N ILE A 40 1.88 -0.42 -4.88
CA ILE A 40 1.89 -1.34 -3.74
C ILE A 40 1.66 -0.50 -2.47
N VAL A 41 0.55 -0.77 -1.78
CA VAL A 41 0.11 -0.01 -0.61
C VAL A 41 -0.08 -1.00 0.56
N SER A 42 0.88 -1.19 1.48
CA SER A 42 2.01 -0.30 1.79
C SER A 42 3.31 -0.99 2.21
N ASN A 43 4.35 -0.18 2.43
CA ASN A 43 5.56 -0.53 3.16
C ASN A 43 5.30 -0.62 4.69
N THR A 44 6.36 -0.85 5.48
CA THR A 44 6.35 -0.78 6.95
C THR A 44 6.08 0.63 7.45
N SER A 45 5.60 0.75 8.69
CA SER A 45 5.29 2.04 9.33
C SER A 45 6.35 2.42 10.38
N THR A 46 6.66 3.70 10.45
CA THR A 46 7.48 4.29 11.52
C THR A 46 6.66 4.59 12.77
N SER A 47 5.34 4.58 12.67
CA SER A 47 4.43 4.78 13.80
C SER A 47 4.59 3.69 14.86
N ARG A 48 4.43 4.07 16.13
CA ARG A 48 4.48 3.17 17.29
C ARG A 48 3.20 3.32 18.11
N PRO A 49 2.16 2.52 17.81
CA PRO A 49 0.92 2.53 18.58
C PRO A 49 1.19 2.21 20.05
N SER A 50 0.51 2.92 20.96
CA SER A 50 0.59 2.65 22.40
C SER A 50 0.07 1.27 22.82
N SER A 51 -0.64 0.58 21.92
CA SER A 51 -1.14 -0.78 22.11
C SER A 51 -0.08 -1.87 21.92
N LEU A 52 1.16 -1.53 21.54
CA LEU A 52 2.25 -2.50 21.45
C LEU A 52 2.70 -2.95 22.84
N ILE A 53 2.75 -4.26 23.07
CA ILE A 53 3.07 -4.85 24.38
C ILE A 53 4.45 -5.52 24.45
N SER A 54 5.16 -5.63 23.33
CA SER A 54 6.51 -6.22 23.30
C SER A 54 7.53 -5.29 23.96
N GLU A 55 8.56 -5.87 24.58
CA GLU A 55 9.76 -5.14 25.04
C GLU A 55 10.45 -4.35 23.91
N HIS A 56 10.23 -4.74 22.66
CA HIS A 56 10.74 -4.07 21.46
C HIS A 56 9.85 -2.93 20.95
N SER A 57 8.79 -2.57 21.68
CA SER A 57 7.80 -1.56 21.24
C SER A 57 8.40 -0.18 20.96
N SER A 58 9.51 0.19 21.61
CA SER A 58 10.21 1.45 21.40
C SER A 58 11.37 1.36 20.39
N MET A 59 11.59 0.22 19.74
CA MET A 59 12.66 0.09 18.74
C MET A 59 12.40 1.01 17.55
N THR A 60 13.45 1.67 17.06
CA THR A 60 13.42 2.45 15.84
C THR A 60 13.35 1.54 14.59
N GLY A 61 12.92 2.09 13.45
CA GLY A 61 12.79 1.35 12.19
C GLY A 61 11.35 1.06 11.77
N GLY A 62 11.15 0.07 10.90
CA GLY A 62 9.83 -0.28 10.36
C GLY A 62 9.05 -1.28 11.23
N LEU A 63 7.79 -0.94 11.54
CA LEU A 63 6.79 -1.84 12.13
C LEU A 63 5.97 -2.49 11.01
N SER A 64 5.73 -3.79 11.14
CA SER A 64 5.00 -4.61 10.16
C SER A 64 3.99 -5.52 10.86
N GLY A 65 3.26 -6.32 10.08
CA GLY A 65 2.31 -7.30 10.60
C GLY A 65 0.99 -6.68 11.10
N ALA A 66 0.32 -7.36 12.01
CA ALA A 66 -1.02 -7.00 12.49
C ALA A 66 -1.17 -5.54 12.97
N PRO A 67 -0.18 -4.93 13.68
CA PRO A 67 -0.30 -3.54 14.15
C PRO A 67 -0.49 -2.50 13.03
N VAL A 68 -0.08 -2.79 11.79
CA VAL A 68 -0.22 -1.85 10.66
C VAL A 68 -1.41 -2.17 9.75
N ARG A 69 -2.24 -3.16 10.08
CA ARG A 69 -3.36 -3.60 9.22
C ARG A 69 -4.32 -2.46 8.91
N ASP A 70 -4.80 -1.77 9.94
CA ASP A 70 -5.85 -0.76 9.78
C ASP A 70 -5.29 0.48 9.06
N LEU A 71 -4.08 0.90 9.43
CA LEU A 71 -3.36 2.00 8.78
C LEU A 71 -3.14 1.72 7.27
N SER A 72 -2.59 0.56 6.93
CA SER A 72 -2.33 0.21 5.53
C SER A 72 -3.63 0.02 4.73
N THR A 73 -4.71 -0.45 5.34
CA THR A 73 -6.02 -0.60 4.68
C THR A 73 -6.68 0.76 4.45
N ALA A 74 -6.52 1.71 5.37
CA ALA A 74 -6.94 3.10 5.15
C ALA A 74 -6.14 3.75 4.01
N ALA A 75 -4.82 3.53 3.95
CA ALA A 75 -3.99 4.03 2.85
C ALA A 75 -4.43 3.46 1.48
N VAL A 76 -4.78 2.17 1.40
CA VAL A 76 -5.34 1.56 0.18
C VAL A 76 -6.59 2.31 -0.27
N ARG A 77 -7.54 2.53 0.64
CA ARG A 77 -8.78 3.27 0.37
C ARG A 77 -8.50 4.67 -0.18
N THR A 78 -7.64 5.42 0.51
CA THR A 78 -7.30 6.79 0.10
C THR A 78 -6.68 6.81 -1.30
N MET A 79 -5.71 5.93 -1.59
CA MET A 79 -5.09 5.88 -2.92
C MET A 79 -6.07 5.44 -4.01
N PHE A 80 -6.97 4.51 -3.72
CA PHE A 80 -8.01 4.12 -4.65
C PHE A 80 -8.93 5.29 -4.99
N GLU A 81 -9.37 6.05 -3.98
CA GLU A 81 -10.18 7.25 -4.15
C GLU A 81 -9.44 8.34 -4.96
N LEU A 82 -8.19 8.63 -4.62
CA LEU A 82 -7.38 9.67 -5.28
C LEU A 82 -7.04 9.33 -6.73
N THR A 83 -6.81 8.06 -7.04
CA THR A 83 -6.57 7.61 -8.42
C THR A 83 -7.87 7.45 -9.22
N GLY A 84 -9.02 7.51 -8.56
CA GLY A 84 -10.33 7.20 -9.16
C GLY A 84 -10.43 5.75 -9.63
N GLY A 85 -9.72 4.84 -8.97
CA GLY A 85 -9.66 3.41 -9.34
C GLY A 85 -8.99 3.11 -10.68
N ARG A 86 -8.26 4.08 -11.26
CA ARG A 86 -7.60 3.92 -12.57
C ARG A 86 -6.22 3.25 -12.51
N VAL A 87 -5.61 3.23 -11.32
CA VAL A 87 -4.31 2.60 -11.09
C VAL A 87 -4.52 1.34 -10.25
N PRO A 88 -4.15 0.14 -10.72
CA PRO A 88 -4.25 -1.08 -9.92
C PRO A 88 -3.45 -0.99 -8.62
N ILE A 89 -3.99 -1.54 -7.53
CA ILE A 89 -3.36 -1.47 -6.20
C ILE A 89 -3.15 -2.88 -5.65
N ALA A 90 -1.92 -3.21 -5.29
CA ALA A 90 -1.61 -4.38 -4.47
C ALA A 90 -1.59 -3.98 -2.99
N GLY A 91 -2.58 -4.43 -2.22
CA GLY A 91 -2.71 -4.18 -0.79
C GLY A 91 -1.75 -5.03 0.07
N ALA A 92 -0.80 -4.39 0.76
CA ALA A 92 0.16 -5.01 1.67
C ALA A 92 0.09 -4.40 3.09
N GLY A 93 0.43 -5.21 4.10
CA GLY A 93 0.46 -4.80 5.51
C GLY A 93 -0.66 -5.42 6.36
N GLY A 94 -0.27 -6.23 7.35
CA GLY A 94 -1.20 -6.78 8.35
C GLY A 94 -2.25 -7.75 7.84
N VAL A 95 -2.01 -8.45 6.72
CA VAL A 95 -2.90 -9.51 6.22
C VAL A 95 -2.55 -10.83 6.90
N GLY A 96 -3.29 -11.19 7.94
CA GLY A 96 -3.11 -12.45 8.68
C GLY A 96 -4.17 -13.51 8.38
N SER A 97 -5.27 -13.12 7.73
CA SER A 97 -6.42 -13.97 7.45
C SER A 97 -7.07 -13.64 6.10
N GLY A 98 -7.93 -14.55 5.61
CA GLY A 98 -8.75 -14.31 4.42
C GLY A 98 -9.71 -13.13 4.58
N ARG A 99 -10.15 -12.84 5.80
CA ARG A 99 -10.97 -11.65 6.08
C ARG A 99 -10.16 -10.36 5.87
N ASP A 100 -8.92 -10.31 6.37
CA ASP A 100 -8.07 -9.13 6.18
C ASP A 100 -7.75 -8.90 4.68
N ALA A 101 -7.57 -9.98 3.92
CA ALA A 101 -7.40 -9.89 2.47
C ALA A 101 -8.66 -9.32 1.79
N TYR A 102 -9.84 -9.84 2.16
CA TYR A 102 -11.12 -9.33 1.66
C TYR A 102 -11.34 -7.86 2.02
N ASP A 103 -11.00 -7.44 3.23
CA ASP A 103 -11.15 -6.04 3.66
C ASP A 103 -10.25 -5.09 2.83
N LYS A 104 -9.04 -5.52 2.43
CA LYS A 104 -8.19 -4.74 1.51
C LYS A 104 -8.75 -4.69 0.09
N ILE A 105 -9.24 -5.80 -0.44
CA ILE A 105 -9.91 -5.84 -1.75
C ILE A 105 -11.10 -4.87 -1.75
N ARG A 106 -11.91 -4.90 -0.69
CA ARG A 106 -13.05 -3.99 -0.52
C ARG A 106 -12.65 -2.52 -0.33
N ALA A 107 -11.41 -2.26 0.06
CA ALA A 107 -10.86 -0.91 0.15
C ALA A 107 -10.35 -0.38 -1.20
N GLY A 108 -10.16 -1.25 -2.21
CA GLY A 108 -9.70 -0.85 -3.55
C GLY A 108 -8.39 -1.50 -4.00
N ALA A 109 -7.90 -2.49 -3.27
CA ALA A 109 -6.88 -3.41 -3.77
C ALA A 109 -7.48 -4.46 -4.74
#